data_AF-A0A7Y3FX36-F1
#
_entry.id   AF-A0A7Y3FX36-F1
#
_cell.length_a   1.000
_cell.length_b   1.000
_cell.length_c   1.000
_cell.angle_alpha   90.00
_cell.angle_beta   90.00
_cell.angle_gamma   90.00
#
_symmetry.space_group_name_H-M   'P 1'
#
loop_
_entity.id
_entity.type
_entity.pdbx_description
1 polymer ?
#
loop_
_entity_poly.entity_id
_entity_poly.type
_entity_poly.pdbx_seq_one_letter_code
_entity_poly.pdbx_strand_id
1 'polypeptide(L)'
;GSRAEMCGNGARCAARFAYLNKIAGTNMSFETDAGIVLAQVDNDLVKIKLTEPKDLKVGFTLDTDIGPITASSINTGVPHVVIPVDNIDDIEIIKLGRQIRYHGKFAPAGTNVNFYCPLNKNKIKIRTYERGVENETLACGTGAVASALVYANKTKVKSPVSVMTKSGGWLSVYFESKTDVFNNIYLKGDARVIYKGEMSKDAINYTSVENFTKGN
;
A
#
# COMPACT_ATOMS: atom_id res chain seq x y z
N GLY A 1 -16.55 10.16 5.37
CA GLY A 1 -15.60 9.09 4.94
C GLY A 1 -15.97 7.79 5.63
N SER A 2 -15.63 6.64 5.05
CA SER A 2 -15.80 5.33 5.70
C SER A 2 -14.69 5.06 6.73
N ARG A 3 -14.95 4.17 7.68
CA ARG A 3 -13.97 3.71 8.67
C ARG A 3 -13.09 2.62 8.03
N ALA A 4 -11.77 2.81 8.06
CA ALA A 4 -10.81 1.83 7.55
C ALA A 4 -10.14 1.11 8.72
N GLU A 5 -10.05 -0.22 8.67
CA GLU A 5 -9.51 -1.03 9.77
C GLU A 5 -8.01 -0.81 10.01
N MET A 6 -7.24 -0.67 8.91
CA MET A 6 -5.81 -0.35 8.96
C MET A 6 -5.34 0.27 7.64
N CYS A 7 -4.47 1.27 7.70
CA CYS A 7 -3.73 1.79 6.57
C CYS A 7 -2.25 1.92 6.94
N GLY A 8 -1.36 1.22 6.23
CA GLY A 8 0.08 1.29 6.53
C GLY A 8 0.68 2.70 6.39
N ASN A 9 0.13 3.54 5.52
CA ASN A 9 0.56 4.95 5.41
C ASN A 9 0.07 5.76 6.62
N GLY A 10 -1.21 5.63 6.98
CA GLY A 10 -1.79 6.29 8.15
C GLY A 10 -1.09 5.90 9.46
N ALA A 11 -0.78 4.61 9.63
CA ALA A 11 -0.06 4.09 10.79
C ALA A 11 1.34 4.72 10.95
N ARG A 12 2.09 4.91 9.84
CA ARG A 12 3.38 5.62 9.88
C ARG A 12 3.22 7.07 10.31
N CYS A 13 2.22 7.77 9.76
CA CYS A 13 1.93 9.16 10.12
C CYS A 13 1.52 9.30 11.59
N ALA A 14 0.67 8.40 12.10
CA ALA A 14 0.23 8.39 13.49
C ALA A 14 1.41 8.18 14.46
N ALA A 15 2.26 7.19 14.19
CA ALA A 15 3.45 6.94 15.00
C ALA A 15 4.40 8.14 14.99
N ARG A 16 4.61 8.76 13.82
CA ARG A 16 5.43 9.97 13.76
C ARG A 16 4.82 11.14 14.53
N PHE A 17 3.52 11.34 14.42
CA PHE A 17 2.81 12.37 15.16
C PHE A 17 2.96 12.17 16.67
N ALA A 18 2.79 10.95 17.16
CA ALA A 18 2.96 10.63 18.58
C ALA A 18 4.38 10.94 19.08
N TYR A 19 5.40 10.57 18.29
CA TYR A 19 6.79 10.87 18.60
C TYR A 19 7.07 12.38 18.64
N LEU A 20 6.64 13.13 17.62
CA LEU A 20 6.88 14.58 17.53
C LEU A 20 6.18 15.36 18.65
N ASN A 21 5.05 14.87 19.15
CA ASN A 21 4.30 15.49 20.24
C ASN A 21 4.67 14.92 21.63
N LYS A 22 5.72 14.10 21.73
CA LYS A 22 6.17 13.49 22.99
C LYS A 22 5.09 12.63 23.69
N ILE A 23 4.13 12.11 22.92
CA ILE A 23 3.11 11.18 23.41
C ILE A 23 3.73 9.79 23.64
N ALA A 24 4.70 9.41 22.79
CA ALA A 24 5.43 8.15 22.89
C ALA A 24 6.89 8.31 22.42
N GLY A 25 7.76 7.37 22.82
CA GLY A 25 9.16 7.31 22.42
C GLY A 25 9.38 6.84 20.97
N THR A 26 10.61 6.46 20.62
CA THR A 26 10.93 5.99 19.27
C THR A 26 10.44 4.58 18.98
N ASN A 27 10.28 3.72 19.99
CA ASN A 27 9.64 2.41 19.88
C ASN A 27 8.27 2.49 20.55
N MET A 28 7.22 2.08 19.85
CA MET A 28 5.85 2.17 20.36
C MET A 28 4.96 1.07 19.80
N SER A 29 3.81 0.90 20.44
CA SER A 29 2.68 0.13 19.94
C SER A 29 1.39 0.91 20.12
N PHE A 30 0.42 0.69 19.25
CA PHE A 30 -0.91 1.30 19.37
C PHE A 30 -1.98 0.38 18.80
N GLU A 31 -3.20 0.51 19.32
CA GLU A 31 -4.36 -0.28 18.92
C GLU A 31 -5.00 0.28 17.65
N THR A 32 -5.45 -0.62 16.79
CA THR A 32 -6.26 -0.36 15.60
C THR A 32 -7.37 -1.39 15.54
N ASP A 33 -8.35 -1.22 14.66
CA ASP A 33 -9.40 -2.25 14.48
C ASP A 33 -8.82 -3.57 13.96
N ALA A 34 -7.65 -3.54 13.31
CA ALA A 34 -6.92 -4.73 12.88
C ALA A 34 -6.00 -5.32 13.98
N GLY A 35 -6.06 -4.78 15.20
CA GLY A 35 -5.22 -5.18 16.35
C GLY A 35 -4.03 -4.24 16.60
N ILE A 36 -3.05 -4.75 17.35
CA ILE A 36 -1.89 -3.96 17.78
C ILE A 36 -0.89 -3.78 16.64
N VAL A 37 -0.55 -2.52 16.34
CA VAL A 37 0.52 -2.15 15.41
C VAL A 37 1.78 -1.81 16.19
N LEU A 38 2.91 -2.42 15.83
CA LEU A 38 4.23 -2.05 16.35
C LEU A 38 4.88 -1.03 15.42
N ALA A 39 5.48 0.02 15.97
CA ALA A 39 6.15 1.05 15.21
C ALA A 39 7.51 1.44 15.81
N GLN A 40 8.45 1.75 14.94
CA GLN A 40 9.75 2.32 15.25
C GLN A 40 9.96 3.58 14.41
N VAL A 41 10.27 4.69 15.07
CA VAL A 41 10.54 6.00 14.46
C VAL A 41 12.04 6.27 14.47
N ASP A 42 12.56 6.68 13.32
CA ASP A 42 13.95 7.01 13.07
C ASP A 42 14.00 8.28 12.21
N ASN A 43 14.10 9.44 12.87
CA ASN A 43 13.93 10.75 12.24
C ASN A 43 12.70 10.77 11.34
N ASP A 44 12.87 11.07 10.05
CA ASP A 44 11.82 11.16 9.03
C ASP A 44 11.21 9.83 8.59
N LEU A 45 11.82 8.71 8.98
CA LEU A 45 11.44 7.37 8.58
C LEU A 45 10.71 6.63 9.71
N VAL A 46 9.65 5.92 9.34
CA VAL A 46 8.87 5.12 10.28
C VAL A 46 8.77 3.70 9.75
N LYS A 47 9.12 2.73 10.59
CA LYS A 47 8.99 1.30 10.35
C LYS A 47 7.80 0.78 11.13
N ILE A 48 6.83 0.17 10.46
CA ILE A 48 5.66 -0.45 11.10
C ILE A 48 5.63 -1.95 10.82
N LYS A 49 5.18 -2.73 11.80
CA LYS A 49 4.86 -4.15 11.61
C LYS A 49 3.51 -4.26 10.92
N LEU A 50 3.43 -5.09 9.90
CA LEU A 50 2.19 -5.38 9.19
C LEU A 50 1.69 -6.78 9.54
N THR A 51 0.41 -7.01 9.27
CA THR A 51 -0.18 -8.35 9.31
C THR A 51 0.54 -9.27 8.33
N GLU A 52 0.69 -10.53 8.71
CA GLU A 52 1.31 -11.53 7.84
C GLU A 52 0.49 -11.75 6.57
N PRO A 53 1.15 -11.91 5.41
CA PRO A 53 0.47 -12.12 4.15
C PRO A 53 -0.14 -13.51 4.10
N LYS A 54 -1.19 -13.66 3.30
CA LYS A 54 -1.89 -14.93 3.06
C LYS A 54 -2.08 -15.17 1.57
N ASP A 55 -2.40 -16.40 1.21
CA ASP A 55 -2.83 -16.80 -0.12
C ASP A 55 -1.87 -16.42 -1.26
N LEU A 56 -0.56 -16.56 -1.02
CA LEU A 56 0.44 -16.37 -2.07
C LEU A 56 0.23 -17.41 -3.18
N LYS A 57 -0.06 -16.95 -4.38
CA LYS A 57 -0.13 -17.75 -5.60
C LYS A 57 0.78 -17.13 -6.64
N VAL A 58 1.65 -17.91 -7.26
CA VAL A 58 2.67 -17.40 -8.18
C VAL A 58 2.56 -18.02 -9.56
N GLY A 59 2.75 -17.19 -10.59
CA GLY A 59 2.95 -17.65 -11.97
C GLY A 59 1.71 -18.20 -12.65
N PHE A 60 0.52 -17.71 -12.33
CA PHE A 60 -0.69 -18.07 -13.06
C PHE A 60 -0.94 -17.12 -14.22
N THR A 61 -1.63 -17.60 -15.25
CA THR A 61 -2.07 -16.79 -16.38
C THR A 61 -3.36 -16.03 -16.05
N LEU A 62 -3.42 -14.78 -16.50
CA LEU A 62 -4.65 -13.99 -16.61
C LEU A 62 -4.89 -13.63 -18.06
N ASP A 63 -6.11 -13.87 -18.55
CA ASP A 63 -6.51 -13.41 -19.87
C ASP A 63 -6.91 -11.94 -19.80
N THR A 64 -6.36 -11.13 -20.70
CA THR A 64 -6.62 -9.69 -20.79
C THR A 64 -6.82 -9.27 -22.24
N ASP A 65 -7.24 -8.03 -22.47
CA ASP A 65 -7.51 -7.53 -23.84
C ASP A 65 -6.22 -7.43 -24.67
N ILE A 66 -5.06 -7.40 -24.00
CA ILE A 66 -3.73 -7.40 -24.63
C ILE A 66 -3.12 -8.80 -24.73
N GLY A 67 -3.91 -9.85 -24.43
CA GLY A 67 -3.48 -11.24 -24.41
C GLY A 67 -3.22 -11.80 -23.01
N PRO A 68 -2.70 -13.04 -22.92
CA PRO A 68 -2.41 -13.68 -21.65
C PRO A 68 -1.20 -13.04 -20.97
N ILE A 69 -1.33 -12.72 -19.68
CA ILE A 69 -0.24 -12.16 -18.87
C ILE A 69 0.09 -13.10 -17.70
N THR A 70 1.38 -13.20 -17.36
CA THR A 70 1.83 -13.90 -16.16
C THR A 70 1.60 -13.03 -14.94
N ALA A 71 0.83 -13.53 -13.97
CA ALA A 71 0.50 -12.82 -12.75
C ALA A 71 0.79 -13.66 -11.50
N SER A 72 0.89 -12.96 -10.38
CA SER A 72 0.88 -13.53 -9.04
C SER A 72 -0.18 -12.82 -8.20
N SER A 73 -0.63 -13.43 -7.12
CA SER A 73 -1.53 -12.79 -6.15
C SER A 73 -1.07 -13.07 -4.74
N ILE A 74 -1.34 -12.12 -3.84
CA ILE A 74 -1.07 -12.25 -2.42
C ILE A 74 -2.03 -11.32 -1.67
N ASN A 75 -2.48 -11.72 -0.50
CA ASN A 75 -3.27 -10.89 0.38
C ASN A 75 -2.37 -10.33 1.48
N THR A 76 -2.19 -9.00 1.54
CA THR A 76 -1.36 -8.31 2.55
C THR A 76 -2.24 -7.50 3.52
N GLY A 77 -3.42 -8.03 3.84
CA GLY A 77 -4.54 -7.35 4.52
C GLY A 77 -5.66 -7.00 3.56
N VAL A 78 -5.31 -6.72 2.30
CA VAL A 78 -6.24 -6.62 1.17
C VAL A 78 -5.70 -7.42 -0.02
N PRO A 79 -6.56 -7.90 -0.95
CA PRO A 79 -6.11 -8.65 -2.11
C PRO A 79 -5.28 -7.78 -3.06
N HIS A 80 -4.16 -8.32 -3.51
CA HIS A 80 -3.30 -7.76 -4.54
C HIS A 80 -3.01 -8.77 -5.64
N VAL A 81 -3.02 -8.29 -6.88
CA VAL A 81 -2.38 -8.92 -8.02
C VAL A 81 -1.09 -8.18 -8.32
N VAL A 82 -0.07 -8.93 -8.70
CA VAL A 82 1.28 -8.44 -8.96
C VAL A 82 1.76 -8.99 -10.30
N ILE A 83 2.10 -8.09 -11.21
CA ILE A 83 2.45 -8.40 -12.60
C ILE A 83 3.86 -7.85 -12.89
N PRO A 84 4.83 -8.71 -13.25
CA PRO A 84 6.12 -8.26 -13.77
C PRO A 84 5.95 -7.61 -15.14
N VAL A 85 6.69 -6.54 -15.39
CA VAL A 85 6.75 -5.84 -16.68
C VAL A 85 8.18 -5.44 -17.00
N ASP A 86 8.51 -5.36 -18.28
CA ASP A 86 9.85 -4.97 -18.74
C ASP A 86 10.05 -3.45 -18.69
N ASN A 87 9.04 -2.68 -19.10
CA ASN A 87 9.02 -1.23 -18.96
C ASN A 87 7.73 -0.79 -18.26
N ILE A 88 7.90 -0.19 -17.08
CA ILE A 88 6.77 0.22 -16.24
C ILE A 88 6.13 1.54 -16.68
N ASP A 89 6.86 2.36 -17.45
CA ASP A 89 6.37 3.67 -17.88
C ASP A 89 5.45 3.55 -19.12
N ASP A 90 5.57 2.48 -19.90
CA ASP A 90 4.77 2.24 -21.12
C ASP A 90 3.37 1.64 -20.85
N ILE A 91 3.08 1.28 -19.60
CA ILE A 91 1.83 0.61 -19.25
C ILE A 91 0.67 1.61 -19.26
N GLU A 92 -0.38 1.28 -20.02
CA GLU A 92 -1.72 1.88 -19.93
C GLU A 92 -2.44 1.46 -18.63
N ILE A 93 -1.91 1.90 -17.49
CA ILE A 93 -2.29 1.40 -16.17
C ILE A 93 -3.79 1.56 -15.86
N ILE A 94 -4.43 2.62 -16.35
CA ILE A 94 -5.85 2.85 -16.09
C ILE A 94 -6.70 1.80 -16.80
N LYS A 95 -6.41 1.54 -18.08
CA LYS A 95 -7.14 0.56 -18.88
C LYS A 95 -6.90 -0.85 -18.35
N LEU A 96 -5.63 -1.27 -18.29
CA LEU A 96 -5.28 -2.62 -17.88
C LEU A 96 -5.55 -2.88 -16.39
N GLY A 97 -5.25 -1.89 -15.54
CA GLY A 97 -5.53 -1.96 -14.10
C GLY A 97 -7.03 -2.12 -13.83
N ARG A 98 -7.89 -1.34 -14.50
CA ARG A 98 -9.35 -1.47 -14.39
C ARG A 98 -9.82 -2.84 -14.87
N GLN A 99 -9.33 -3.33 -16.00
CA GLN A 99 -9.68 -4.65 -16.50
C GLN A 99 -9.38 -5.74 -15.46
N ILE A 100 -8.17 -5.73 -14.90
CA ILE A 100 -7.72 -6.76 -13.95
C ILE A 100 -8.42 -6.62 -12.59
N ARG A 101 -8.66 -5.38 -12.13
CA ARG A 101 -9.41 -5.06 -10.91
C ARG A 101 -10.79 -5.72 -10.86
N TYR A 102 -11.45 -5.83 -12.01
CA TYR A 102 -12.79 -6.42 -12.17
C TYR A 102 -12.76 -7.79 -12.85
N HIS A 103 -11.58 -8.38 -13.07
CA HIS A 103 -11.46 -9.69 -13.71
C HIS A 103 -12.18 -10.76 -12.87
N GLY A 104 -12.93 -11.66 -13.54
CA GLY A 104 -13.81 -12.63 -12.89
C GLY A 104 -13.12 -13.51 -11.83
N LYS A 105 -11.83 -13.81 -12.01
CA LYS A 105 -10.98 -14.52 -11.03
C LYS A 105 -10.91 -13.86 -9.65
N PHE A 106 -11.17 -12.55 -9.55
CA PHE A 106 -11.15 -11.79 -8.31
C PHE A 106 -12.54 -11.34 -7.85
N ALA A 107 -13.60 -11.72 -8.57
CA ALA A 107 -14.97 -11.38 -8.20
C ALA A 107 -15.39 -12.07 -6.88
N PRO A 108 -16.33 -11.49 -6.13
CA PRO A 108 -16.98 -10.19 -6.36
C PRO A 108 -16.18 -9.00 -5.83
N ALA A 109 -15.25 -9.22 -4.90
CA ALA A 109 -14.56 -8.15 -4.18
C ALA A 109 -13.50 -7.41 -5.02
N GLY A 110 -13.02 -8.03 -6.09
CA GLY A 110 -11.91 -7.59 -6.93
C GLY A 110 -10.58 -7.48 -6.17
N THR A 111 -9.62 -6.78 -6.78
CA THR A 111 -8.24 -6.74 -6.29
C THR A 111 -7.56 -5.41 -6.60
N ASN A 112 -6.54 -5.06 -5.82
CA ASN A 112 -5.59 -4.03 -6.20
C ASN A 112 -4.63 -4.60 -7.26
N VAL A 113 -4.23 -3.79 -8.24
CA VAL A 113 -3.36 -4.25 -9.33
C VAL A 113 -2.03 -3.53 -9.26
N ASN A 114 -0.95 -4.28 -9.08
CA ASN A 114 0.39 -3.74 -9.02
C ASN A 114 1.21 -4.25 -10.20
N PHE A 115 1.86 -3.33 -10.88
CA PHE A 115 2.88 -3.62 -11.88
C PHE A 115 4.24 -3.36 -11.26
N TYR A 116 5.22 -4.22 -11.49
CA TYR A 116 6.58 -4.01 -11.00
C TYR A 116 7.63 -4.27 -12.08
N CYS A 117 8.68 -3.46 -12.04
CA CYS A 117 9.88 -3.62 -12.85
C CYS A 117 11.11 -3.65 -11.92
N PRO A 118 11.98 -4.66 -12.01
CA PRO A 118 13.26 -4.64 -11.30
C PRO A 118 14.13 -3.48 -11.76
N LEU A 119 14.72 -2.75 -10.82
CA LEU A 119 15.74 -1.73 -11.08
C LEU A 119 17.15 -2.29 -10.82
N ASN A 120 17.26 -3.15 -9.81
CA ASN A 120 18.43 -4.01 -9.56
C ASN A 120 18.01 -5.18 -8.66
N LYS A 121 18.98 -5.98 -8.19
CA LYS A 121 18.74 -7.19 -7.38
C LYS A 121 17.78 -6.99 -6.19
N ASN A 122 17.87 -5.86 -5.48
CA ASN A 122 17.11 -5.59 -4.25
C ASN A 122 16.19 -4.37 -4.38
N LYS A 123 16.01 -3.84 -5.59
CA LYS A 123 15.20 -2.64 -5.84
C LYS A 123 14.23 -2.87 -6.98
N ILE A 124 12.97 -2.53 -6.76
CA ILE A 124 11.91 -2.57 -7.77
C ILE A 124 11.23 -1.19 -7.85
N LYS A 125 10.73 -0.84 -9.04
CA LYS A 125 9.78 0.27 -9.24
C LYS A 125 8.39 -0.32 -9.38
N ILE A 126 7.38 0.33 -8.81
CA ILE A 126 5.98 -0.10 -8.91
C ILE A 126 5.06 1.03 -9.36
N ARG A 127 3.95 0.63 -9.97
CA ARG A 127 2.75 1.45 -10.20
C ARG A 127 1.54 0.64 -9.76
N THR A 128 0.58 1.29 -9.11
CA THR A 128 -0.57 0.61 -8.51
C THR A 128 -1.87 1.25 -8.97
N TYR A 129 -2.76 0.44 -9.53
CA TYR A 129 -4.18 0.77 -9.68
C TYR A 129 -4.92 0.28 -8.43
N GLU A 130 -5.51 1.20 -7.69
CA GLU A 130 -5.99 0.94 -6.33
C GLU A 130 -7.51 0.72 -6.30
N ARG A 131 -7.93 -0.40 -5.70
CA ARG A 131 -9.33 -0.73 -5.47
C ARG A 131 -9.96 0.30 -4.53
N GLY A 132 -11.11 0.83 -4.90
CA GLY A 132 -11.84 1.84 -4.12
C GLY A 132 -11.44 3.28 -4.43
N VAL A 133 -10.26 3.50 -5.02
CA VAL A 133 -9.91 4.75 -5.72
C VAL A 133 -10.27 4.65 -7.20
N GLU A 134 -10.16 3.45 -7.77
CA GLU A 134 -10.42 3.13 -9.18
C GLU A 134 -9.56 3.98 -10.13
N ASN A 135 -8.31 4.20 -9.72
CA ASN A 135 -7.31 4.99 -10.43
C ASN A 135 -5.88 4.58 -10.02
N GLU A 136 -4.87 5.08 -10.72
CA GLU A 136 -3.47 5.00 -10.30
C GLU A 136 -3.24 5.88 -9.06
N THR A 137 -2.63 5.31 -8.02
CA THR A 137 -2.26 6.05 -6.81
C THR A 137 -0.75 6.34 -6.75
N LEU A 138 -0.39 7.46 -6.12
CA LEU A 138 1.01 7.88 -5.98
C LEU A 138 1.85 6.90 -5.15
N ALA A 139 1.25 6.24 -4.17
CA ALA A 139 1.90 5.24 -3.35
C ALA A 139 0.86 4.34 -2.64
N CYS A 140 1.08 3.03 -2.69
CA CYS A 140 0.27 2.04 -1.98
C CYS A 140 1.18 1.17 -1.10
N GLY A 141 1.05 1.27 0.23
CA GLY A 141 1.92 0.57 1.17
C GLY A 141 1.76 -0.96 1.12
N THR A 142 0.52 -1.45 1.12
CA THR A 142 0.21 -2.90 1.03
C THR A 142 0.56 -3.45 -0.36
N GLY A 143 0.43 -2.63 -1.41
CA GLY A 143 0.86 -2.94 -2.77
C GLY A 143 2.38 -3.05 -2.92
N ALA A 144 3.13 -2.18 -2.26
CA ALA A 144 4.59 -2.27 -2.19
C ALA A 144 5.06 -3.55 -1.50
N VAL A 145 4.42 -3.91 -0.38
CA VAL A 145 4.69 -5.17 0.32
C VAL A 145 4.36 -6.37 -0.58
N ALA A 146 3.17 -6.39 -1.17
CA ALA A 146 2.76 -7.46 -2.08
C ALA A 146 3.77 -7.67 -3.22
N SER A 147 4.19 -6.57 -3.86
CA SER A 147 5.14 -6.59 -4.97
C SER A 147 6.53 -7.07 -4.53
N ALA A 148 7.02 -6.60 -3.38
CA ALA A 148 8.31 -7.01 -2.84
C ALA A 148 8.34 -8.50 -2.48
N LEU A 149 7.27 -9.03 -1.86
CA LEU A 149 7.20 -10.44 -1.46
C LEU A 149 7.07 -11.37 -2.67
N VAL A 150 6.23 -11.02 -3.65
CA VAL A 150 6.15 -11.77 -4.92
C VAL A 150 7.49 -11.75 -5.65
N TYR A 151 8.16 -10.59 -5.72
CA TYR A 151 9.48 -10.48 -6.32
C TYR A 151 10.51 -11.35 -5.59
N ALA A 152 10.56 -11.28 -4.26
CA ALA A 152 11.45 -12.09 -3.43
C ALA A 152 11.20 -13.59 -3.56
N ASN A 153 9.94 -14.01 -3.65
CA ASN A 153 9.60 -15.42 -3.86
C ASN A 153 10.14 -15.94 -5.21
N LYS A 154 10.00 -15.14 -6.27
CA LYS A 154 10.41 -15.48 -7.63
C LYS A 154 11.92 -15.44 -7.83
N THR A 155 12.61 -14.45 -7.26
CA THR A 155 14.05 -14.22 -7.51
C THR A 155 14.96 -14.70 -6.38
N LYS A 156 14.38 -15.14 -5.26
CA LYS A 156 15.08 -15.54 -4.03
C LYS A 156 15.96 -14.44 -3.44
N VAL A 157 15.64 -13.16 -3.70
CA VAL A 157 16.31 -12.04 -3.04
C VAL A 157 15.98 -12.01 -1.54
N LYS A 158 16.98 -11.65 -0.73
CA LYS A 158 16.83 -11.50 0.72
C LYS A 158 16.30 -10.12 1.09
N SER A 159 15.58 -10.07 2.20
CA SER A 159 15.17 -8.83 2.86
C SER A 159 16.37 -7.93 3.20
N PRO A 160 16.23 -6.59 3.10
CA PRO A 160 15.06 -5.88 2.61
C PRO A 160 15.01 -5.74 1.08
N VAL A 161 13.81 -5.55 0.55
CA VAL A 161 13.57 -5.09 -0.83
C VAL A 161 13.12 -3.64 -0.78
N SER A 162 13.78 -2.76 -1.55
CA SER A 162 13.38 -1.36 -1.69
C SER A 162 12.42 -1.21 -2.88
N VAL A 163 11.36 -0.43 -2.68
CA VAL A 163 10.27 -0.27 -3.62
C VAL A 163 10.09 1.23 -3.90
N MET A 164 10.36 1.65 -5.14
CA MET A 164 10.07 3.00 -5.60
C MET A 164 8.61 3.06 -6.07
N THR A 165 7.83 3.97 -5.50
CA THR A 165 6.42 4.18 -5.87
C THR A 165 6.29 5.21 -7.00
N LYS A 166 5.08 5.40 -7.54
CA LYS A 166 4.80 6.39 -8.59
C LYS A 166 5.17 7.81 -8.18
N SER A 167 5.07 8.16 -6.91
CA SER A 167 5.51 9.45 -6.35
C SER A 167 7.03 9.70 -6.46
N GLY A 168 7.82 8.67 -6.75
CA GLY A 168 9.29 8.69 -6.60
C GLY A 168 9.76 8.39 -5.18
N GLY A 169 8.85 8.34 -4.20
CA GLY A 169 9.14 7.96 -2.82
C GLY A 169 9.50 6.48 -2.69
N TRP A 170 10.41 6.18 -1.76
CA TRP A 170 10.92 4.85 -1.48
C TRP A 170 10.31 4.24 -0.22
N LEU A 171 9.95 2.96 -0.32
CA LEU A 171 9.54 2.12 0.79
C LEU A 171 10.50 0.93 0.90
N SER A 172 10.90 0.56 2.11
CA SER A 172 11.70 -0.64 2.37
C SER A 172 10.83 -1.69 3.02
N VAL A 173 10.70 -2.83 2.36
CA VAL A 173 9.93 -3.99 2.83
C VAL A 173 10.91 -4.98 3.44
N TYR A 174 10.75 -5.22 4.74
CA TYR A 174 11.48 -6.22 5.49
C TYR A 174 10.59 -7.43 5.69
N PHE A 175 11.18 -8.60 5.60
CA PHE A 175 10.51 -9.88 5.82
C PHE A 175 11.52 -10.94 6.22
N GLU A 176 11.02 -11.99 6.85
CA GLU A 176 11.71 -13.27 6.99
C GLU A 176 11.01 -14.29 6.09
N SER A 177 11.78 -15.22 5.52
CA SER A 177 11.27 -16.24 4.61
C SER A 177 11.82 -17.60 5.00
N LYS A 178 10.93 -18.54 5.35
CA LYS A 178 11.25 -19.97 5.50
C LYS A 178 10.27 -20.76 4.64
N THR A 179 10.77 -21.68 3.81
CA THR A 179 9.94 -22.57 2.97
C THR A 179 8.83 -21.84 2.20
N ASP A 180 9.17 -20.73 1.53
CA ASP A 180 8.26 -19.86 0.76
C ASP A 180 7.09 -19.23 1.56
N VAL A 181 7.14 -19.32 2.89
CA VAL A 181 6.24 -18.60 3.82
C VAL A 181 6.96 -17.36 4.32
N PHE A 182 6.29 -16.21 4.18
CA PHE A 182 6.79 -14.93 4.66
C PHE A 182 6.19 -14.60 6.02
N ASN A 183 7.03 -14.20 6.96
CA ASN A 183 6.63 -13.74 8.28
C ASN A 183 7.45 -12.51 8.70
N ASN A 184 7.12 -11.92 9.84
CA ASN A 184 7.80 -10.75 10.38
C ASN A 184 7.93 -9.60 9.36
N ILE A 185 6.78 -9.22 8.77
CA ILE A 185 6.74 -8.20 7.73
C ILE A 185 6.77 -6.81 8.36
N TYR A 186 7.70 -5.99 7.87
CA TYR A 186 7.74 -4.57 8.21
C TYR A 186 7.81 -3.70 6.97
N LEU A 187 7.12 -2.56 7.04
CA LEU A 187 7.18 -1.51 6.04
C LEU A 187 7.86 -0.29 6.65
N LYS A 188 9.03 0.09 6.13
CA LYS A 188 9.69 1.37 6.46
C LYS A 188 9.48 2.35 5.32
N GLY A 189 9.11 3.57 5.64
CA GLY A 189 8.92 4.64 4.66
C GLY A 189 8.97 6.00 5.34
N ASP A 190 9.01 7.06 4.55
CA ASP A 190 8.92 8.40 5.12
C ASP A 190 7.53 8.68 5.71
N ALA A 191 7.51 9.62 6.65
CA ALA A 191 6.31 10.27 7.16
C ALA A 191 6.69 11.72 7.47
N ARG A 192 6.14 12.66 6.70
CA ARG A 192 6.49 14.08 6.78
C ARG A 192 5.32 14.91 7.28
N VAL A 193 5.63 15.87 8.15
CA VAL A 193 4.69 16.94 8.50
C VAL A 193 4.81 18.01 7.43
N ILE A 194 3.73 18.24 6.68
CA ILE A 194 3.71 19.22 5.59
C ILE A 194 3.36 20.62 6.12
N TYR A 195 2.36 20.71 6.98
CA TYR A 195 1.94 21.95 7.63
C TYR A 195 1.32 21.67 9.01
N LYS A 196 1.16 22.72 9.81
CA LYS A 196 0.33 22.74 11.01
C LYS A 196 -0.66 23.89 10.85
N GLY A 197 -1.91 23.67 11.24
CA GLY A 197 -2.96 24.66 11.14
C GLY A 197 -3.89 24.60 12.35
N GLU A 198 -4.69 25.64 12.51
CA GLU A 198 -5.72 25.75 13.54
C GLU A 198 -7.05 26.03 12.84
N MET A 199 -8.12 25.33 13.28
CA MET A 199 -9.48 25.59 12.80
C MET A 199 -10.26 26.32 13.90
N SER A 200 -10.89 27.44 13.54
CA SER A 200 -11.77 28.17 14.47
C SER A 200 -13.06 27.38 14.75
N LYS A 201 -13.69 27.65 15.89
CA LYS A 201 -15.02 27.09 16.22
C LYS A 201 -16.05 27.43 15.15
N ASP A 202 -16.00 28.64 14.60
CA ASP A 202 -16.93 29.07 13.54
C ASP A 202 -16.77 28.23 12.27
N ALA A 203 -15.54 27.86 11.90
CA ALA A 203 -15.30 26.98 10.75
C ALA A 203 -15.77 25.54 11.01
N ILE A 204 -15.61 25.03 12.23
CA ILE A 204 -16.09 23.69 12.63
C ILE A 204 -17.62 23.64 12.63
N ASN A 205 -18.26 24.70 13.13
CA ASN A 205 -19.71 24.78 13.25
C ASN A 205 -20.41 25.19 11.94
N TYR A 206 -19.66 25.52 10.89
CA TYR A 206 -20.19 25.75 9.55
C TYR A 206 -20.68 24.42 8.95
N THR A 207 -21.85 23.98 9.40
CA THR A 207 -22.62 22.92 8.77
C THR A 207 -23.13 23.48 7.45
N SER A 208 -22.85 22.78 6.35
CA SER A 208 -23.34 23.10 5.01
C SER A 208 -24.81 23.48 5.07
N VAL A 209 -25.13 24.70 4.62
CA VAL A 209 -26.49 25.22 4.60
C VAL A 209 -27.34 24.37 3.65
N GLU A 210 -28.04 23.38 4.19
CA GLU A 210 -29.09 22.62 3.46
C GLU A 210 -30.42 23.38 3.38
N ASN A 211 -30.49 24.65 3.78
CA ASN A 211 -31.75 25.40 3.88
C ASN A 211 -31.94 26.60 2.92
N PHE A 212 -31.15 26.73 1.84
CA PHE A 212 -31.34 27.83 0.86
C PHE A 212 -32.30 27.53 -0.32
N THR A 213 -32.97 26.37 -0.38
CA THR A 213 -33.84 26.01 -1.52
C THR A 213 -35.30 25.70 -1.19
N LYS A 214 -35.82 26.14 -0.03
CA LYS A 214 -37.27 26.18 0.22
C LYS A 214 -37.70 27.55 0.73
N GLY A 215 -37.83 28.50 -0.18
CA GLY A 215 -38.31 29.84 0.13
C GLY A 215 -38.32 30.73 -1.09
N ASN A 216 -39.25 30.46 -2.01
CA ASN A 216 -40.06 31.41 -2.79
C ASN A 216 -40.99 30.63 -3.73
#